data_AF-A0A3C1VTX3-F1
#
_entry.id   AF-A0A3C1VTX3-F1
#
_cell.length_a   1.000
_cell.length_b   1.000
_cell.length_c   1.000
_cell.angle_alpha   90.00
_cell.angle_beta   90.00
_cell.angle_gamma   90.00
#
_symmetry.space_group_name_H-M   'P 1'
#
loop_
_entity.id
_entity.type
_entity.pdbx_description
1 polymer ?
#
loop_
_entity_poly.entity_id
_entity_poly.type
_entity_poly.pdbx_seq_one_letter_code
_entity_poly.pdbx_strand_id
1 'polypeptide(L)'
;MPNLGNYLVFSTSWVAIVYLIANQLGRSESIWLALLGTVIVGGPILVIRLYSLTVRRIHDLNAYHQRGILFSLFSGRLIMTVCWLVYSLVFGYFTLLWLVYLSWFEWLLALLTIPALWLFFRRFQRLVQGEFKPYLVFHRALVLTGWIVPLAMTVLYIVAMLLMPLLLSLVSNASSPAVATNGLNTAADSSQFMQLTLLWSQTFHDLKRVAFDYSDGFSLLQFFLVVLPTSALFLNLSMMCSAFLIPGVELRRIVNPLSKTAEPEPVSFQAALQTTAYVVVLLLFILPGVASLLEQQVRSSSESVQLLEQVRQQVIPTAERIGERVMRPGTVAEVDALKLETVRAIDARAALVDAALAEGFEKLRANVDPFLDSYYSLPQEYLRIASLVSGNIETRIRNDLTINLLAGEPFAEYERLLAELLAENEALRIDYQNKLGVLLDEMELSDGSYQIVESRPLNTFELPSMENIPSVTTTRARGGAGVISGAIVTAVVTKITAKGLIKLAATAVTKALGSKAVTGAAGTATGAVIGSVIPGLGTLAGAAVGAVVGIAGGVSVDYFLLRLEEEFNREEFRAELIESINAQEQEVMGLGM
;
A
#
# COMPACT_ATOMS: atom_id res chain seq x y z
N MET A 1 0.95 -32.97 -58.21
CA MET A 1 1.10 -31.63 -57.60
C MET A 1 -0.16 -31.33 -56.80
N PRO A 2 -0.12 -30.54 -55.72
CA PRO A 2 -1.33 -30.07 -55.06
C PRO A 2 -2.16 -29.23 -56.03
N ASN A 3 -3.48 -29.34 -55.95
CA ASN A 3 -4.37 -28.38 -56.59
C ASN A 3 -4.12 -27.00 -55.97
N LEU A 4 -3.96 -25.95 -56.79
CA LEU A 4 -3.80 -24.56 -56.33
C LEU A 4 -4.92 -24.18 -55.37
N GLY A 5 -6.17 -24.55 -55.68
CA GLY A 5 -7.32 -24.26 -54.82
C GLY A 5 -7.13 -24.82 -53.42
N ASN A 6 -6.73 -26.08 -53.31
CA ASN A 6 -6.50 -26.72 -52.01
C ASN A 6 -5.36 -26.04 -51.25
N TYR A 7 -4.25 -25.73 -51.93
CA TYR A 7 -3.11 -25.05 -51.30
C TYR A 7 -3.50 -23.68 -50.73
N LEU A 8 -4.22 -22.87 -51.52
CA LEU A 8 -4.69 -21.55 -51.09
C LEU A 8 -5.63 -21.68 -49.90
N VAL A 9 -6.61 -22.59 -49.96
CA VAL A 9 -7.58 -22.79 -48.86
C VAL A 9 -6.88 -23.22 -47.57
N PHE A 10 -5.99 -24.22 -47.62
CA PHE A 10 -5.28 -24.67 -46.42
C PHE A 10 -4.36 -23.59 -45.84
N SER A 11 -3.58 -22.91 -46.70
CA SER A 11 -2.63 -21.90 -46.22
C SER A 11 -3.33 -20.66 -45.67
N THR A 12 -4.38 -20.17 -46.33
CA THR A 12 -5.16 -19.02 -45.85
C THR A 12 -5.96 -19.34 -44.60
N SER A 13 -6.57 -20.53 -44.52
CA SER A 13 -7.27 -20.98 -43.30
C SER A 13 -6.30 -21.11 -42.13
N TRP A 14 -5.10 -21.63 -42.37
CA TRP A 14 -4.07 -21.71 -41.33
C TRP A 14 -3.61 -20.31 -40.88
N VAL A 15 -3.34 -19.38 -41.80
CA VAL A 15 -3.00 -17.99 -41.43
C VAL A 15 -4.13 -17.33 -40.63
N ALA A 16 -5.40 -17.57 -41.01
CA ALA A 16 -6.56 -17.04 -40.28
C ALA A 16 -6.64 -17.61 -38.85
N ILE A 17 -6.40 -18.91 -38.66
CA ILE A 17 -6.34 -19.53 -37.32
C ILE A 17 -5.20 -18.92 -36.50
N VAL A 18 -4.01 -18.75 -37.10
CA VAL A 18 -2.86 -18.15 -36.42
C VAL A 18 -3.14 -16.68 -36.05
N TYR A 19 -3.82 -15.93 -36.90
CA TYR A 19 -4.27 -14.56 -36.61
C TYR A 19 -5.22 -14.53 -35.39
N LEU A 20 -6.21 -15.43 -35.34
CA LEU A 20 -7.14 -15.53 -34.22
C LEU A 20 -6.42 -15.88 -32.92
N ILE A 21 -5.49 -16.85 -32.96
CA ILE A 21 -4.69 -17.24 -31.79
C ILE A 21 -3.80 -16.10 -31.33
N ALA A 22 -3.08 -15.43 -32.24
CA ALA A 22 -2.19 -14.33 -31.90
C ALA A 22 -2.96 -13.16 -31.24
N ASN A 23 -4.12 -12.79 -31.80
CA ASN A 23 -4.95 -11.73 -31.24
C ASN A 23 -5.56 -12.12 -29.88
N GLN A 24 -6.00 -13.38 -29.72
CA GLN A 24 -6.50 -13.86 -28.44
C GLN A 24 -5.39 -13.97 -27.39
N LEU A 25 -4.17 -14.34 -27.80
CA LEU A 25 -3.01 -14.44 -26.93
C LEU A 25 -2.59 -13.07 -26.39
N GLY A 26 -2.58 -12.04 -27.24
CA GLY A 26 -2.32 -10.66 -26.81
C GLY A 26 -3.37 -10.09 -25.85
N ARG A 27 -4.57 -10.69 -25.77
CA ARG A 27 -5.63 -10.28 -24.84
C ARG A 27 -5.65 -11.10 -23.56
N SER A 28 -5.52 -12.42 -23.67
CA SER A 28 -5.69 -13.32 -22.53
C SER A 28 -4.41 -13.57 -21.75
N GLU A 29 -3.25 -13.37 -22.40
CA GLU A 29 -1.93 -13.66 -21.82
C GLU A 29 -1.85 -15.09 -21.21
N SER A 30 -2.59 -16.02 -21.82
CA SER A 30 -2.69 -17.40 -21.34
C SER A 30 -1.56 -18.26 -21.87
N ILE A 31 -0.81 -18.87 -20.95
CA ILE A 31 0.28 -19.81 -21.30
C ILE A 31 -0.23 -21.03 -22.08
N TRP A 32 -1.46 -21.47 -21.82
CA TRP A 32 -2.07 -22.61 -22.53
C TRP A 32 -2.34 -22.28 -24.00
N LEU A 33 -2.85 -21.08 -24.27
CA LEU A 33 -3.03 -20.60 -25.64
C LEU A 33 -1.69 -20.41 -26.35
N ALA A 34 -0.64 -19.97 -25.64
CA ALA A 34 0.71 -19.86 -26.19
C ALA A 34 1.28 -21.23 -26.61
N LEU A 35 1.10 -22.27 -25.77
CA LEU A 35 1.53 -23.63 -26.09
C LEU A 35 0.77 -24.20 -27.30
N LEU A 36 -0.56 -24.08 -27.30
CA LEU A 36 -1.39 -24.55 -28.41
C LEU A 36 -1.05 -23.82 -29.70
N GLY A 37 -0.88 -22.50 -29.64
CA GLY A 37 -0.41 -21.68 -30.75
C GLY A 37 0.97 -22.11 -31.25
N THR A 38 1.89 -22.43 -30.34
CA THR A 38 3.25 -22.88 -30.68
C THR A 38 3.23 -24.18 -31.47
N VAL A 39 2.34 -25.13 -31.12
CA VAL A 39 2.18 -26.37 -31.87
C VAL A 39 1.58 -26.09 -33.24
N ILE A 40 0.56 -25.23 -33.33
CA ILE A 40 -0.10 -24.89 -34.60
C ILE A 40 0.86 -24.16 -35.56
N VAL A 41 1.71 -23.28 -35.01
CA VAL A 41 2.70 -22.52 -35.75
C VAL A 41 3.94 -23.36 -36.08
N GLY A 42 4.45 -24.13 -35.12
CA GLY A 42 5.63 -24.97 -35.25
C GLY A 42 5.42 -26.28 -36.02
N GLY A 43 4.22 -26.86 -35.97
CA GLY A 43 3.89 -28.13 -36.61
C GLY A 43 4.22 -28.18 -38.11
N PRO A 44 3.81 -27.18 -38.90
CA PRO A 44 4.21 -27.07 -40.31
C PRO A 44 5.73 -27.03 -40.52
N ILE A 45 6.48 -26.34 -39.64
CA ILE A 45 7.97 -26.32 -39.69
C ILE A 45 8.52 -27.73 -39.47
N LEU A 46 7.97 -28.48 -38.53
CA LEU A 46 8.39 -29.85 -38.27
C LEU A 46 8.16 -30.73 -39.50
N VAL A 47 6.97 -30.66 -40.11
CA VAL A 47 6.61 -31.47 -41.27
C VAL A 47 7.54 -31.21 -42.47
N ILE A 48 7.77 -29.94 -42.82
CA ILE A 48 8.64 -29.58 -43.96
C ILE A 48 10.09 -30.02 -43.74
N ARG A 49 10.59 -29.95 -42.50
CA ARG A 49 11.96 -30.34 -42.14
C ARG A 49 12.13 -31.86 -42.08
N LEU A 50 11.17 -32.59 -41.51
CA LEU A 50 11.19 -34.05 -41.52
C LEU A 50 11.08 -34.60 -42.96
N TYR A 51 10.23 -34.01 -43.80
CA TYR A 51 10.18 -34.35 -45.22
C TYR A 51 11.53 -34.14 -45.91
N SER A 52 12.09 -32.93 -45.78
CA SER A 52 13.37 -32.56 -46.39
C SER A 52 14.52 -33.47 -45.94
N LEU A 53 14.57 -33.78 -44.64
CA LEU A 53 15.57 -34.68 -44.07
C LEU A 53 15.39 -36.11 -44.57
N THR A 54 14.15 -36.59 -44.70
CA THR A 54 13.86 -37.92 -45.24
C THR A 54 14.32 -38.04 -46.68
N VAL A 55 14.01 -37.06 -47.53
CA VAL A 55 14.42 -37.06 -48.95
C VAL A 55 15.95 -36.98 -49.08
N ARG A 56 16.62 -36.11 -48.31
CA ARG A 56 18.09 -36.05 -48.30
C ARG A 56 18.71 -37.38 -47.87
N ARG A 57 18.21 -38.01 -46.81
CA ARG A 57 18.71 -39.31 -46.35
C ARG A 57 18.52 -40.43 -47.37
N ILE A 58 17.41 -40.46 -48.11
CA ILE A 58 17.20 -41.44 -49.19
C ILE A 58 18.31 -41.33 -50.26
N HIS A 59 18.80 -40.11 -50.49
CA HIS A 59 19.93 -39.85 -51.39
C HIS A 59 21.28 -40.23 -50.74
N ASP A 60 21.57 -39.68 -49.56
CA ASP A 60 22.90 -39.71 -48.93
C ASP A 60 23.27 -41.07 -48.32
N LEU A 61 22.30 -41.88 -47.88
CA LEU A 61 22.58 -43.20 -47.29
C LEU A 61 23.22 -44.19 -48.27
N ASN A 62 23.19 -43.91 -49.58
CA ASN A 62 23.91 -44.71 -50.57
C ASN A 62 25.40 -44.35 -50.69
N ALA A 63 25.80 -43.19 -50.16
CA ALA A 63 27.17 -42.69 -50.24
C ALA A 63 28.03 -43.09 -49.03
N TYR A 64 27.41 -43.42 -47.88
CA TYR A 64 28.11 -43.74 -46.64
C TYR A 64 28.39 -45.24 -46.50
N HIS A 65 29.59 -45.59 -45.99
CA HIS A 65 29.92 -46.95 -45.60
C HIS A 65 29.11 -47.39 -44.38
N GLN A 66 28.51 -48.59 -44.43
CA GLN A 66 27.64 -49.15 -43.38
C GLN A 66 28.28 -49.25 -41.97
N ARG A 67 29.61 -49.20 -41.86
CA ARG A 67 30.35 -49.27 -40.58
C ARG A 67 30.81 -47.89 -40.05
N GLY A 68 30.54 -46.80 -40.76
CA GLY A 68 30.96 -45.46 -40.34
C GLY A 68 30.13 -44.91 -39.19
N ILE A 69 30.75 -44.13 -38.30
CA ILE A 69 30.06 -43.42 -37.21
C ILE A 69 29.02 -42.44 -37.78
N LEU A 70 29.34 -41.78 -38.90
CA LEU A 70 28.38 -40.94 -39.63
C LEU A 70 27.18 -41.77 -40.14
N PHE A 71 27.40 -43.00 -40.61
CA PHE A 71 26.29 -43.86 -41.02
C PHE A 71 25.41 -44.24 -39.83
N SER A 72 25.95 -44.54 -38.65
CA SER A 72 25.11 -44.85 -37.47
C SER A 72 24.32 -43.64 -36.98
N LEU A 73 24.94 -42.45 -36.96
CA LEU A 73 24.28 -41.20 -36.56
C LEU A 73 23.18 -40.77 -37.56
N PHE A 74 23.44 -40.92 -38.87
CA PHE A 74 22.50 -40.50 -39.92
C PHE A 74 21.49 -41.58 -40.34
N SER A 75 21.72 -42.87 -40.01
CA SER A 75 20.73 -43.93 -40.21
C SER A 75 19.61 -43.89 -39.17
N GLY A 76 19.91 -43.48 -37.93
CA GLY A 76 18.91 -43.30 -36.87
C GLY A 76 17.97 -42.11 -37.15
N ARG A 77 16.65 -42.34 -37.19
CA ARG A 77 15.63 -41.28 -37.35
C ARG A 77 15.35 -40.49 -36.06
N LEU A 78 15.52 -41.13 -34.91
CA LEU A 78 15.05 -40.60 -33.63
C LEU A 78 15.75 -39.29 -33.24
N ILE A 79 17.09 -39.26 -33.19
CA ILE A 79 17.84 -38.07 -32.74
C ILE A 79 17.51 -36.84 -33.58
N MET A 80 17.57 -36.96 -34.92
CA MET A 80 17.26 -35.84 -35.80
C MET A 80 15.79 -35.40 -35.70
N THR A 81 14.86 -36.35 -35.51
CA THR A 81 13.45 -36.01 -35.31
C THR A 81 13.25 -35.20 -34.03
N VAL A 82 13.92 -35.59 -32.94
CA VAL A 82 13.89 -34.85 -31.67
C VAL A 82 14.53 -33.46 -31.83
N CYS A 83 15.68 -33.34 -32.50
CA CYS A 83 16.30 -32.03 -32.75
C CYS A 83 15.39 -31.10 -33.55
N TRP A 84 14.75 -31.60 -34.61
CA TRP A 84 13.82 -30.80 -35.40
C TRP A 84 12.51 -30.51 -34.67
N LEU A 85 12.05 -31.39 -33.78
CA LEU A 85 10.92 -31.13 -32.90
C LEU A 85 11.21 -29.95 -31.97
N VAL A 86 12.34 -29.98 -31.26
CA VAL A 86 12.77 -28.88 -30.39
C VAL A 86 12.91 -27.59 -31.19
N TYR A 87 13.58 -27.65 -32.35
CA TYR A 87 13.70 -26.50 -33.25
C TYR A 87 12.33 -25.93 -33.64
N SER A 88 11.38 -26.79 -34.03
CA SER A 88 10.05 -26.36 -34.45
C SER A 88 9.24 -25.70 -33.34
N LEU A 89 9.37 -26.19 -32.09
CA LEU A 89 8.69 -25.62 -30.94
C LEU A 89 9.30 -24.27 -30.56
N VAL A 90 10.63 -24.16 -30.51
CA VAL A 90 11.32 -22.91 -30.15
C VAL A 90 11.05 -21.82 -31.19
N PHE A 91 11.28 -22.10 -32.47
CA PHE A 91 11.02 -21.11 -33.54
C PHE A 91 9.52 -20.86 -33.74
N GLY A 92 8.67 -21.87 -33.51
CA GLY A 92 7.22 -21.71 -33.51
C GLY A 92 6.75 -20.72 -32.43
N TYR A 93 7.29 -20.84 -31.22
CA TYR A 93 6.99 -19.95 -30.09
C TYR A 93 7.43 -18.51 -30.38
N PHE A 94 8.68 -18.30 -30.80
CA PHE A 94 9.17 -16.96 -31.13
C PHE A 94 8.41 -16.31 -32.29
N THR A 95 8.05 -17.10 -33.31
CA THR A 95 7.21 -16.59 -34.41
C THR A 95 5.83 -16.22 -33.91
N LEU A 96 5.22 -17.03 -33.04
CA LEU A 96 3.92 -16.73 -32.45
C LEU A 96 3.94 -15.41 -31.68
N LEU A 97 4.94 -15.20 -30.79
CA LEU A 97 5.10 -13.94 -30.06
C LEU A 97 5.20 -12.75 -31.02
N TRP A 98 6.00 -12.89 -32.07
CA TRP A 98 6.16 -11.84 -33.06
C TRP A 98 4.85 -11.50 -33.79
N LEU A 99 4.02 -12.51 -34.08
CA LEU A 99 2.74 -12.33 -34.78
C LEU A 99 1.69 -11.58 -33.95
N VAL A 100 1.81 -11.55 -32.61
CA VAL A 100 0.87 -10.84 -31.71
C VAL A 100 0.87 -9.33 -31.99
N TYR A 101 2.04 -8.74 -32.22
CA TYR A 101 2.22 -7.29 -32.37
C TYR A 101 2.33 -6.84 -33.83
N LEU A 102 2.02 -7.74 -34.75
CA LEU A 102 2.11 -7.50 -36.17
C LEU A 102 1.02 -6.51 -36.62
N SER A 103 1.41 -5.46 -37.35
CA SER A 103 0.48 -4.47 -37.89
C SER A 103 -0.44 -5.08 -38.97
N TRP A 104 -1.58 -4.44 -39.24
CA TRP A 104 -2.50 -4.90 -40.28
C TRP A 104 -1.82 -4.97 -41.67
N PHE A 105 -0.87 -4.06 -41.95
CA PHE A 105 -0.10 -4.04 -43.19
C PHE A 105 0.87 -5.23 -43.28
N GLU A 106 1.55 -5.55 -42.19
CA GLU A 106 2.43 -6.72 -42.12
C GLU A 106 1.63 -8.03 -42.24
N TRP A 107 0.41 -8.11 -41.69
CA TRP A 107 -0.50 -9.24 -41.92
C TRP A 107 -0.90 -9.40 -43.39
N LEU A 108 -1.10 -8.28 -44.10
CA LEU A 108 -1.34 -8.30 -45.55
C LEU A 108 -0.13 -8.85 -46.31
N LEU A 109 1.08 -8.44 -45.95
CA LEU A 109 2.32 -9.01 -46.51
C LEU A 109 2.48 -10.50 -46.18
N ALA A 110 2.09 -10.92 -44.98
CA ALA A 110 2.07 -12.33 -44.60
C ALA A 110 1.12 -13.13 -45.51
N LEU A 111 -0.08 -12.61 -45.78
CA LEU A 111 -1.03 -13.23 -46.73
C LEU A 111 -0.50 -13.25 -48.17
N LEU A 112 0.19 -12.18 -48.60
CA LEU A 112 0.81 -12.09 -49.93
C LEU A 112 1.94 -13.13 -50.13
N THR A 113 2.53 -13.62 -49.04
CA THR A 113 3.55 -14.69 -49.10
C THR A 113 2.98 -15.99 -49.70
N ILE A 114 1.69 -16.29 -49.48
CA ILE A 114 1.04 -17.52 -49.97
C ILE A 114 1.03 -17.60 -51.51
N PRO A 115 0.44 -16.64 -52.25
CA PRO A 115 0.46 -16.69 -53.71
C PRO A 115 1.88 -16.55 -54.27
N ALA A 116 2.77 -15.80 -53.61
CA ALA A 116 4.18 -15.69 -54.00
C ALA A 116 4.88 -17.06 -53.96
N LEU A 117 4.73 -17.81 -52.86
CA LEU A 117 5.28 -19.17 -52.73
C LEU A 117 4.83 -20.08 -53.87
N TRP A 118 3.53 -20.10 -54.18
CA TRP A 118 3.04 -20.95 -55.26
C TRP A 118 3.62 -20.57 -56.62
N LEU A 119 3.68 -19.27 -56.93
CA LEU A 119 4.18 -18.76 -58.20
C LEU A 119 5.67 -19.10 -58.38
N PHE A 120 6.50 -18.80 -57.38
CA PHE A 120 7.93 -19.10 -57.41
C PHE A 120 8.19 -20.62 -57.41
N PHE A 121 7.46 -21.38 -56.61
CA PHE A 121 7.57 -22.85 -56.60
C PHE A 121 7.30 -23.44 -57.98
N ARG A 122 6.21 -23.02 -58.65
CA ARG A 122 5.87 -23.50 -59.99
C ARG A 122 6.94 -23.14 -61.01
N ARG A 123 7.56 -21.96 -60.89
CA ARG A 123 8.66 -21.53 -61.77
C ARG A 123 9.91 -22.37 -61.54
N PHE A 124 10.36 -22.52 -60.29
CA PHE A 124 11.54 -23.34 -59.99
C PHE A 124 11.33 -24.81 -60.30
N GLN A 125 10.13 -25.34 -60.10
CA GLN A 125 9.84 -26.71 -60.47
C GLN A 125 10.03 -26.96 -61.97
N ARG A 126 9.56 -26.05 -62.84
CA ARG A 126 9.78 -26.16 -64.29
C ARG A 126 11.26 -26.10 -64.68
N LEU A 127 12.04 -25.26 -63.99
CA LEU A 127 13.48 -25.14 -64.25
C LEU A 127 14.22 -26.42 -63.84
N VAL A 128 13.95 -26.91 -62.63
CA VAL A 128 14.61 -28.08 -62.03
C VAL A 128 14.20 -29.40 -62.69
N GLN A 129 13.01 -29.47 -63.30
CA GLN A 129 12.51 -30.65 -64.02
C GLN A 129 13.45 -31.13 -65.14
N GLY A 130 14.19 -30.23 -65.78
CA GLY A 130 15.14 -30.58 -66.84
C GLY A 130 16.47 -31.16 -66.33
N GLU A 131 16.80 -30.96 -65.05
CA GLU A 131 18.15 -31.21 -64.52
C GLU A 131 18.21 -32.35 -63.50
N PHE A 132 17.12 -32.63 -62.78
CA PHE A 132 17.11 -33.56 -61.63
C PHE A 132 16.20 -34.78 -61.82
N LYS A 133 16.53 -35.87 -61.12
CA LYS A 133 15.70 -37.08 -61.07
C LYS A 133 14.30 -36.78 -60.48
N PRO A 134 13.22 -37.48 -60.90
CA PRO A 134 11.84 -37.14 -60.53
C PRO A 134 11.57 -36.99 -59.04
N TYR A 135 12.16 -37.84 -58.20
CA TYR A 135 11.99 -37.79 -56.73
C TYR A 135 12.75 -36.63 -56.05
N LEU A 136 13.73 -36.01 -56.73
CA LEU A 136 14.51 -34.86 -56.22
C LEU A 136 13.96 -33.51 -56.71
N VAL A 137 13.28 -33.50 -57.85
CA VAL A 137 12.74 -32.26 -58.48
C VAL A 137 11.89 -31.48 -57.48
N PHE A 138 10.97 -32.17 -56.79
CA PHE A 138 10.07 -31.53 -55.82
C PHE A 138 10.84 -30.92 -54.65
N HIS A 139 11.73 -31.69 -54.02
CA HIS A 139 12.53 -31.22 -52.89
C HIS A 139 13.43 -30.03 -53.25
N ARG A 140 14.10 -30.08 -54.41
CA ARG A 140 15.00 -29.00 -54.85
C ARG A 140 14.23 -27.71 -55.15
N ALA A 141 13.09 -27.79 -55.84
CA ALA A 141 12.23 -26.63 -56.08
C ALA A 141 11.74 -26.02 -54.75
N LEU A 142 11.37 -26.86 -53.78
CA LEU A 142 10.90 -26.43 -52.46
C LEU A 142 11.99 -25.71 -51.66
N VAL A 143 13.22 -26.22 -51.67
CA VAL A 143 14.36 -25.58 -51.00
C VAL A 143 14.69 -24.22 -51.62
N LEU A 144 14.74 -24.12 -52.95
CA LEU A 144 14.99 -22.84 -53.63
C LEU A 144 13.91 -21.80 -53.31
N THR A 145 12.65 -22.22 -53.39
CA THR A 145 11.50 -21.36 -53.06
C THR A 145 11.58 -20.89 -51.60
N GLY A 146 11.92 -21.80 -50.68
CA GLY A 146 12.03 -21.51 -49.25
C GLY A 146 13.18 -20.58 -48.86
N TRP A 147 14.11 -20.25 -49.76
CA TRP A 147 15.14 -19.22 -49.55
C TRP A 147 14.84 -17.93 -50.29
N ILE A 148 14.38 -18.03 -51.55
CA ILE A 148 14.20 -16.87 -52.43
C ILE A 148 12.96 -16.06 -52.06
N VAL A 149 11.85 -16.72 -51.73
CA VAL A 149 10.59 -16.02 -51.39
C VAL A 149 10.71 -15.20 -50.11
N PRO A 150 11.25 -15.72 -48.99
CA PRO A 150 11.49 -14.90 -47.79
C PRO A 150 12.31 -13.65 -48.08
N LEU A 151 13.41 -13.80 -48.83
CA LEU A 151 14.31 -12.69 -49.14
C LEU A 151 13.59 -11.62 -49.99
N ALA A 152 12.81 -12.06 -50.99
CA ALA A 152 11.99 -11.15 -51.78
C ALA A 152 10.92 -10.43 -50.93
N MET A 153 10.28 -11.14 -50.00
CA MET A 153 9.28 -10.55 -49.10
C MET A 153 9.90 -9.58 -48.08
N THR A 154 11.09 -9.86 -47.56
CA THR A 154 11.83 -8.91 -46.71
C THR A 154 12.16 -7.64 -47.47
N VAL A 155 12.68 -7.74 -48.70
CA VAL A 155 13.00 -6.57 -49.53
C VAL A 155 11.72 -5.77 -49.80
N LEU A 156 10.62 -6.45 -50.13
CA LEU A 156 9.32 -5.81 -50.32
C LEU A 156 8.84 -5.09 -49.06
N TYR A 157 8.98 -5.69 -47.88
CA TYR A 157 8.65 -5.07 -46.60
C TYR A 157 9.46 -3.80 -46.34
N ILE A 158 10.79 -3.85 -46.53
CA ILE A 158 11.68 -2.70 -46.30
C ILE A 158 11.32 -1.56 -47.27
N VAL A 159 11.14 -1.88 -48.55
CA VAL A 159 10.73 -0.90 -49.56
C VAL A 159 9.37 -0.28 -49.22
N ALA A 160 8.40 -1.10 -48.79
CA ALA A 160 7.10 -0.60 -48.39
C ALA A 160 7.18 0.32 -47.16
N MET A 161 8.00 -0.02 -46.15
CA MET A 161 8.19 0.83 -44.97
C MET A 161 8.89 2.14 -45.31
N LEU A 162 9.89 2.14 -46.21
CA LEU A 162 10.54 3.37 -46.68
C LEU A 162 9.61 4.28 -47.48
N LEU A 163 8.64 3.71 -48.19
CA LEU A 163 7.64 4.45 -48.98
C LEU A 163 6.41 4.86 -48.14
N MET A 164 6.23 4.29 -46.95
CA MET A 164 5.07 4.53 -46.08
C MET A 164 4.89 6.01 -45.70
N PRO A 165 5.94 6.78 -45.32
CA PRO A 165 5.79 8.21 -45.03
C PRO A 165 5.32 9.03 -46.24
N LEU A 166 5.76 8.65 -47.46
CA LEU A 166 5.34 9.28 -48.71
C LEU A 166 3.89 8.92 -49.07
N LEU A 167 3.46 7.69 -48.78
CA LEU A 167 2.07 7.26 -48.97
C LEU A 167 1.11 7.94 -47.98
N LEU A 168 1.54 8.14 -46.73
CA LEU A 168 0.77 8.83 -45.70
C LEU A 168 0.65 10.34 -45.95
N SER A 169 1.68 10.98 -46.53
CA SER A 169 1.60 12.42 -46.89
C SER A 169 0.65 12.71 -48.05
N LEU A 170 0.40 11.73 -48.93
CA LEU A 170 -0.59 11.78 -50.00
C LEU A 170 -2.03 11.52 -49.50
N VAL A 171 -2.18 10.85 -48.35
CA VAL A 171 -3.44 10.56 -47.67
C VAL A 171 -3.54 11.42 -46.41
N SER A 172 -3.55 12.74 -46.60
CA SER A 172 -3.77 13.70 -45.51
C SER A 172 -5.20 13.51 -44.97
N ASN A 173 -5.33 12.68 -43.93
CA ASN A 173 -6.39 12.62 -42.91
C ASN A 173 -6.41 11.31 -42.10
N ALA A 174 -5.37 10.46 -42.17
CA ALA A 174 -5.24 9.36 -41.21
C ALA A 174 -4.53 9.86 -39.96
N SER A 175 -5.30 10.09 -38.90
CA SER A 175 -4.80 10.25 -37.53
C SER A 175 -3.75 9.18 -37.24
N SER A 176 -2.56 9.60 -36.81
CA SER A 176 -1.54 8.70 -36.28
C SER A 176 -2.20 7.81 -35.24
N PRO A 177 -2.21 6.48 -35.39
CA PRO A 177 -2.80 5.61 -34.38
C PRO A 177 -1.98 5.84 -33.11
N ALA A 178 -2.61 6.50 -32.13
CA ALA A 178 -2.08 6.60 -30.79
C ALA A 178 -1.63 5.20 -30.37
N VAL A 179 -0.40 5.12 -29.87
CA VAL A 179 0.18 3.90 -29.32
C VAL A 179 -0.77 3.45 -28.21
N ALA A 180 -1.68 2.54 -28.53
CA ALA A 180 -2.30 1.70 -27.53
C ALA A 180 -1.17 0.81 -27.01
N THR A 181 -0.46 1.32 -26.01
CA THR A 181 0.13 0.45 -25.01
C THR A 181 -1.04 -0.34 -24.48
N ASN A 182 -1.28 -1.52 -25.05
CA ASN A 182 -2.17 -2.49 -24.43
C ASN A 182 -1.52 -2.75 -23.08
N GLY A 183 -2.02 -2.07 -22.06
CA GLY A 183 -1.54 -2.25 -20.69
C GLY A 183 -1.60 -3.74 -20.37
N LEU A 184 -0.61 -4.22 -19.63
CA LEU A 184 -0.59 -5.59 -19.14
C LEU A 184 -1.95 -5.92 -18.55
N ASN A 185 -2.61 -6.96 -19.07
CA ASN A 185 -3.94 -7.29 -18.61
C ASN A 185 -3.87 -7.82 -17.17
N THR A 186 -4.55 -7.14 -16.25
CA THR A 186 -4.63 -7.51 -14.83
C THR A 186 -5.66 -8.61 -14.56
N ALA A 187 -6.03 -9.39 -15.58
CA ALA A 187 -6.96 -10.49 -15.44
C ALA A 187 -6.35 -11.56 -14.51
N ALA A 188 -7.15 -12.08 -13.57
CA ALA A 188 -6.70 -13.05 -12.55
C ALA A 188 -6.07 -14.34 -13.12
N ASP A 189 -6.31 -14.64 -14.41
CA ASP A 189 -5.83 -15.83 -15.12
C ASP A 189 -4.57 -15.60 -15.99
N SER A 190 -4.01 -14.39 -16.00
CA SER A 190 -2.81 -14.06 -16.80
C SER A 190 -1.56 -14.77 -16.27
N SER A 191 -0.78 -15.41 -17.15
CA SER A 191 0.50 -16.03 -16.79
C SER A 191 1.62 -14.99 -16.71
N GLN A 192 2.42 -15.01 -15.64
CA GLN A 192 3.54 -14.07 -15.47
C GLN A 192 4.64 -14.31 -16.52
N PHE A 193 4.88 -15.56 -16.89
CA PHE A 193 5.80 -15.89 -17.99
C PHE A 193 5.31 -15.30 -19.32
N MET A 194 4.00 -15.36 -19.57
CA MET A 194 3.42 -14.80 -20.78
C MET A 194 3.55 -13.28 -20.82
N GLN A 195 3.26 -12.59 -19.71
CA GLN A 195 3.44 -11.14 -19.58
C GLN A 195 4.85 -10.70 -19.90
N LEU A 196 5.84 -11.38 -19.32
CA LEU A 196 7.25 -11.05 -19.54
C LEU A 196 7.64 -11.23 -21.01
N THR A 197 7.27 -12.35 -21.62
CA THR A 197 7.65 -12.65 -23.01
C THR A 197 6.93 -11.77 -24.04
N LEU A 198 5.68 -11.39 -23.77
CA LEU A 198 4.95 -10.39 -24.56
C LEU A 198 5.58 -9.00 -24.42
N LEU A 199 5.95 -8.59 -23.21
CA LEU A 199 6.65 -7.32 -22.97
C LEU A 199 7.97 -7.24 -23.75
N TRP A 200 8.75 -8.31 -23.77
CA TRP A 200 9.97 -8.38 -24.60
C TRP A 200 9.64 -8.23 -26.10
N SER A 201 8.59 -8.90 -26.57
CA SER A 201 8.18 -8.83 -27.97
C SER A 201 7.66 -7.44 -28.38
N GLN A 202 6.94 -6.77 -27.47
CA GLN A 202 6.45 -5.41 -27.64
C GLN A 202 7.61 -4.43 -27.68
N THR A 203 8.51 -4.48 -26.69
CA THR A 203 9.72 -3.63 -26.65
C THR A 203 10.52 -3.74 -27.94
N PHE A 204 10.66 -4.95 -28.48
CA PHE A 204 11.33 -5.16 -29.75
C PHE A 204 10.61 -4.51 -30.94
N HIS A 205 9.27 -4.60 -30.99
CA HIS A 205 8.47 -3.93 -32.01
C HIS A 205 8.57 -2.40 -31.93
N ASP A 206 8.63 -1.85 -30.71
CA ASP A 206 8.78 -0.41 -30.50
C ASP A 206 10.18 0.06 -30.92
N LEU A 207 11.24 -0.69 -30.56
CA LEU A 207 12.59 -0.44 -31.04
C LEU A 207 12.71 -0.50 -32.57
N LYS A 208 12.01 -1.45 -33.21
CA LYS A 208 11.93 -1.55 -34.68
C LYS A 208 11.34 -0.29 -35.30
N ARG A 209 10.29 0.30 -34.70
CA ARG A 209 9.67 1.55 -35.18
C ARG A 209 10.59 2.75 -34.99
N VAL A 210 11.15 2.91 -33.79
CA VAL A 210 12.12 3.99 -33.50
C VAL A 210 13.30 3.94 -34.47
N ALA A 211 13.80 2.74 -34.80
CA ALA A 211 14.89 2.58 -35.75
C ALA A 211 14.56 3.09 -37.16
N PHE A 212 13.29 3.07 -37.58
CA PHE A 212 12.85 3.65 -38.86
C PHE A 212 12.65 5.17 -38.79
N ASP A 213 12.15 5.68 -37.67
CA ASP A 213 11.79 7.10 -37.52
C ASP A 213 13.01 8.02 -37.33
N TYR A 214 14.08 7.53 -36.70
CA TYR A 214 15.22 8.36 -36.27
C TYR A 214 16.44 8.34 -37.20
N SER A 215 16.40 7.67 -38.36
CA SER A 215 17.60 7.53 -39.21
C SER A 215 17.53 8.33 -40.50
N ASP A 216 18.56 9.13 -40.76
CA ASP A 216 18.80 9.76 -42.06
C ASP A 216 19.45 8.80 -43.09
N GLY A 217 19.63 7.52 -42.77
CA GLY A 217 20.22 6.51 -43.66
C GLY A 217 20.28 5.08 -43.08
N PHE A 218 20.65 4.11 -43.93
CA PHE A 218 20.71 2.69 -43.55
C PHE A 218 21.88 2.41 -42.59
N SER A 219 21.59 2.15 -41.32
CA SER A 219 22.61 1.87 -40.29
C SER A 219 22.73 0.38 -39.97
N LEU A 220 23.86 -0.02 -39.37
CA LEU A 220 24.02 -1.39 -38.84
C LEU A 220 22.94 -1.73 -37.80
N LEU A 221 22.49 -0.75 -37.02
CA LEU A 221 21.42 -0.91 -36.04
C LEU A 221 20.10 -1.31 -36.71
N GLN A 222 19.74 -0.70 -37.84
CA GLN A 222 18.56 -1.09 -38.61
C GLN A 222 18.70 -2.48 -39.22
N PHE A 223 19.89 -2.86 -39.67
CA PHE A 223 20.11 -4.22 -40.17
C PHE A 223 19.77 -5.27 -39.08
N PHE A 224 20.24 -5.07 -37.85
CA PHE A 224 20.00 -6.01 -36.76
C PHE A 224 18.60 -5.92 -36.14
N LEU A 225 18.00 -4.73 -36.03
CA LEU A 225 16.67 -4.56 -35.41
C LEU A 225 15.50 -4.74 -36.39
N VAL A 226 15.72 -4.53 -37.68
CA VAL A 226 14.65 -4.58 -38.69
C VAL A 226 14.87 -5.74 -39.66
N VAL A 227 15.99 -5.73 -40.38
CA VAL A 227 16.17 -6.63 -41.54
C VAL A 227 16.28 -8.08 -41.10
N LEU A 228 17.11 -8.37 -40.11
CA LEU A 228 17.34 -9.75 -39.63
C LEU A 228 16.07 -10.37 -39.00
N PRO A 229 15.37 -9.71 -38.06
CA PRO A 229 14.16 -10.27 -37.46
C PRO A 229 13.01 -10.42 -38.46
N THR A 230 12.82 -9.44 -39.34
CA THR A 230 11.78 -9.51 -40.38
C THR A 230 12.09 -10.61 -41.40
N SER A 231 13.37 -10.81 -41.74
CA SER A 231 13.79 -11.94 -42.57
C SER A 231 13.51 -13.27 -41.89
N ALA A 232 13.76 -13.38 -40.58
CA ALA A 232 13.45 -14.58 -39.82
C ALA A 232 11.93 -14.87 -39.81
N LEU A 233 11.09 -13.83 -39.67
CA LEU A 233 9.64 -13.95 -39.77
C LEU A 233 9.20 -14.51 -41.13
N PHE A 234 9.61 -13.88 -42.24
CA PHE A 234 9.21 -14.33 -43.57
C PHE A 234 9.81 -15.69 -43.92
N LEU A 235 10.98 -16.04 -43.39
CA LEU A 235 11.57 -17.37 -43.53
C LEU A 235 10.71 -18.42 -42.85
N ASN A 236 10.30 -18.18 -41.59
CA ASN A 236 9.43 -19.07 -40.83
C ASN A 236 8.05 -19.21 -41.48
N LEU A 237 7.41 -18.09 -41.84
CA LEU A 237 6.12 -18.09 -42.52
C LEU A 237 6.19 -18.84 -43.86
N SER A 238 7.25 -18.63 -44.64
CA SER A 238 7.46 -19.34 -45.89
C SER A 238 7.65 -20.84 -45.69
N MET A 239 8.40 -21.25 -44.67
CA MET A 239 8.55 -22.67 -44.30
C MET A 239 7.20 -23.30 -43.91
N MET A 240 6.40 -22.60 -43.10
CA MET A 240 5.10 -23.08 -42.65
C MET A 240 4.14 -23.27 -43.82
N CYS A 241 3.98 -22.24 -44.65
CA CYS A 241 3.13 -22.31 -45.83
C CYS A 241 3.64 -23.34 -46.85
N SER A 242 4.96 -23.56 -46.94
CA SER A 242 5.54 -24.58 -47.82
C SER A 242 5.18 -26.02 -47.40
N ALA A 243 4.82 -26.27 -46.14
CA ALA A 243 4.36 -27.59 -45.70
C ALA A 243 3.06 -28.00 -46.41
N PHE A 244 2.17 -27.03 -46.70
CA PHE A 244 0.92 -27.26 -47.42
C PHE A 244 1.10 -27.47 -48.94
N LEU A 245 2.30 -27.19 -49.48
CA LEU A 245 2.65 -27.55 -50.86
C LEU A 245 2.99 -29.04 -51.00
N ILE A 246 3.26 -29.76 -49.90
CA ILE A 246 3.61 -31.18 -49.97
C ILE A 246 2.35 -32.00 -50.26
N PRO A 247 2.32 -32.83 -51.33
CA PRO A 247 1.20 -33.72 -51.58
C PRO A 247 0.99 -34.70 -50.41
N GLY A 248 -0.25 -34.99 -50.04
CA GLY A 248 -0.55 -35.92 -48.92
C GLY A 248 0.04 -37.32 -49.09
N VAL A 249 0.24 -37.76 -50.34
CA VAL A 249 0.93 -39.03 -50.64
C VAL A 249 2.41 -38.96 -50.24
N GLU A 250 3.09 -37.85 -50.52
CA GLU A 250 4.51 -37.66 -50.18
C GLU A 250 4.76 -37.57 -48.67
N LEU A 251 3.77 -37.09 -47.88
CA LEU A 251 3.85 -37.08 -46.41
C LEU A 251 3.99 -38.48 -45.81
N ARG A 252 3.51 -39.53 -46.52
CA ARG A 252 3.66 -40.92 -46.07
C ARG A 252 5.13 -41.32 -45.92
N ARG A 253 6.06 -40.68 -46.66
CA ARG A 253 7.51 -40.95 -46.54
C ARG A 253 8.08 -40.61 -45.16
N ILE A 254 7.46 -39.66 -44.44
CA ILE A 254 7.90 -39.27 -43.10
C ILE A 254 7.66 -40.42 -42.10
N VAL A 255 6.50 -41.07 -42.23
CA VAL A 255 6.05 -42.11 -41.30
C VAL A 255 6.60 -43.49 -41.71
N ASN A 256 6.55 -43.82 -43.00
CA ASN A 256 6.98 -45.11 -43.51
C ASN A 256 8.50 -45.27 -43.54
N PRO A 257 9.03 -46.51 -43.56
CA PRO A 257 10.46 -46.79 -43.71
C PRO A 257 11.06 -46.11 -44.96
N LEU A 258 12.38 -45.90 -44.96
CA LEU A 258 13.08 -45.22 -46.06
C LEU A 258 12.97 -46.07 -47.33
N SER A 259 12.22 -45.58 -48.32
CA SER A 259 12.03 -46.25 -49.62
C SER A 259 12.40 -45.33 -50.77
N LYS A 260 12.97 -45.92 -51.82
CA LYS A 260 13.33 -45.25 -53.10
C LYS A 260 12.19 -45.29 -54.12
N THR A 261 11.04 -45.88 -53.80
CA THR A 261 9.92 -45.98 -54.73
C THR A 261 9.40 -44.60 -55.12
N ALA A 262 8.98 -44.47 -56.38
CA ALA A 262 8.45 -43.22 -56.93
C ALA A 262 7.19 -42.78 -56.17
N GLU A 263 6.35 -43.74 -55.77
CA GLU A 263 5.22 -43.50 -54.88
C GLU A 263 5.42 -44.24 -53.54
N PRO A 264 5.21 -43.57 -52.40
CA PRO A 264 5.26 -44.21 -51.10
C PRO A 264 4.02 -45.06 -50.82
N GLU A 265 4.24 -46.22 -50.21
CA GLU A 265 3.19 -47.15 -49.78
C GLU A 265 2.22 -46.50 -48.77
N PRO A 266 1.00 -47.05 -48.59
CA PRO A 266 0.10 -46.65 -47.52
C PRO A 266 0.75 -46.76 -46.13
N VAL A 267 0.34 -45.90 -45.19
CA VAL A 267 0.86 -45.96 -43.81
C VAL A 267 0.25 -47.16 -43.10
N SER A 268 1.07 -47.98 -42.44
CA SER A 268 0.57 -49.09 -41.65
C SER A 268 -0.20 -48.60 -40.42
N PHE A 269 -1.22 -49.35 -40.00
CA PHE A 269 -2.02 -48.99 -38.81
C PHE A 269 -1.15 -48.81 -37.56
N GLN A 270 -0.14 -49.67 -37.39
CA GLN A 270 0.79 -49.58 -36.25
C GLN A 270 1.63 -48.30 -36.28
N ALA A 271 2.13 -47.88 -37.45
CA ALA A 271 2.92 -46.65 -37.56
C ALA A 271 2.05 -45.40 -37.34
N ALA A 272 0.81 -45.41 -37.83
CA ALA A 272 -0.17 -44.37 -37.54
C ALA A 272 -0.46 -44.29 -36.02
N LEU A 273 -0.73 -45.42 -35.37
CA LEU A 273 -1.02 -45.47 -33.93
C LEU A 273 0.16 -44.96 -33.09
N GLN A 274 1.39 -45.37 -33.41
CA GLN A 274 2.60 -44.92 -32.71
C GLN A 274 2.83 -43.41 -32.87
N THR A 275 2.71 -42.89 -34.09
CA THR A 275 2.89 -41.45 -34.33
C THR A 275 1.82 -40.63 -33.63
N THR A 276 0.55 -41.05 -33.66
CA THR A 276 -0.52 -40.41 -32.89
C THR A 276 -0.25 -40.48 -31.38
N ALA A 277 0.17 -41.63 -30.86
CA ALA A 277 0.50 -41.77 -29.44
C ALA A 277 1.62 -40.82 -29.01
N TYR A 278 2.69 -40.67 -29.79
CA TYR A 278 3.76 -39.72 -29.50
C TYR A 278 3.27 -38.27 -29.52
N VAL A 279 2.42 -37.89 -30.47
CA VAL A 279 1.82 -36.55 -30.52
C VAL A 279 0.94 -36.31 -29.30
N VAL A 280 0.11 -37.28 -28.92
CA VAL A 280 -0.75 -37.17 -27.72
C VAL A 280 0.09 -37.04 -26.45
N VAL A 281 1.16 -37.83 -26.30
CA VAL A 281 2.06 -37.72 -25.14
C VAL A 281 2.74 -36.36 -25.08
N LEU A 282 3.21 -35.85 -26.23
CA LEU A 282 3.80 -34.52 -26.32
C LEU A 282 2.81 -33.43 -25.88
N LEU A 283 1.57 -33.48 -26.38
CA LEU A 283 0.55 -32.47 -26.13
C LEU A 283 -0.02 -32.52 -24.71
N LEU A 284 -0.27 -33.70 -24.15
CA LEU A 284 -0.96 -33.85 -22.87
C LEU A 284 -0.04 -33.96 -21.65
N PHE A 285 1.24 -34.30 -21.84
CA PHE A 285 2.17 -34.49 -20.72
C PHE A 285 3.38 -33.58 -20.81
N ILE A 286 4.07 -33.56 -21.95
CA ILE A 286 5.35 -32.83 -22.07
C ILE A 286 5.13 -31.32 -22.08
N LEU A 287 4.26 -30.80 -22.95
CA LEU A 287 4.01 -29.35 -23.06
C LEU A 287 3.43 -28.74 -21.76
N PRO A 288 2.38 -29.33 -21.14
CA PRO A 288 1.91 -28.93 -19.81
C PRO A 288 3.02 -28.84 -18.76
N GLY A 289 3.87 -29.87 -18.68
CA GLY A 289 4.97 -29.92 -17.73
C GLY A 289 5.98 -28.79 -17.95
N VAL A 290 6.36 -28.54 -19.20
CA VAL A 290 7.28 -27.44 -19.56
C VAL A 290 6.67 -26.08 -19.21
N ALA A 291 5.39 -25.84 -19.52
CA ALA A 291 4.74 -24.57 -19.17
C ALA A 291 4.69 -24.34 -17.66
N SER A 292 4.36 -25.37 -16.88
CA SER A 292 4.38 -25.27 -15.41
C SER A 292 5.78 -24.93 -14.88
N LEU A 293 6.83 -25.53 -15.45
CA LEU A 293 8.21 -25.25 -15.04
C LEU A 293 8.63 -23.81 -15.37
N LEU A 294 8.28 -23.32 -16.55
CA LEU A 294 8.57 -21.94 -16.96
C LEU A 294 7.84 -20.92 -16.10
N GLU A 295 6.56 -21.14 -15.81
CA GLU A 295 5.76 -20.28 -14.94
C GLU A 295 6.33 -20.27 -13.50
N GLN A 296 6.70 -21.44 -12.97
CA GLN A 296 7.33 -21.54 -11.66
C GLN A 296 8.68 -20.80 -11.62
N GLN A 297 9.49 -20.94 -12.67
CA GLN A 297 10.79 -20.28 -12.75
C GLN A 297 10.66 -18.75 -12.70
N VAL A 298 9.72 -18.18 -13.47
CA VAL A 298 9.45 -16.74 -13.45
C VAL A 298 8.91 -16.30 -12.08
N ARG A 299 7.97 -17.03 -11.49
CA ARG A 299 7.42 -16.73 -10.16
C ARG A 299 8.47 -16.77 -9.06
N SER A 300 9.46 -17.65 -9.18
CA SER A 300 10.55 -17.78 -8.20
C SER A 300 11.67 -16.74 -8.36
N SER A 301 11.71 -16.03 -9.49
CA SER A 301 12.74 -15.05 -9.80
C SER A 301 12.36 -13.67 -9.27
N SER A 302 13.09 -13.17 -8.27
CA SER A 302 12.84 -11.85 -7.68
C SER A 302 13.00 -10.71 -8.70
N GLU A 303 13.95 -10.80 -9.62
CA GLU A 303 14.19 -9.80 -10.68
C GLU A 303 13.01 -9.72 -11.65
N SER A 304 12.47 -10.86 -12.08
CA SER A 304 11.36 -10.92 -13.02
C SER A 304 10.07 -10.35 -12.41
N VAL A 305 9.84 -10.64 -11.13
CA VAL A 305 8.72 -10.08 -10.36
C VAL A 305 8.87 -8.57 -10.18
N GLN A 306 10.08 -8.09 -9.86
CA GLN A 306 10.35 -6.66 -9.73
C GLN A 306 10.17 -5.90 -11.04
N LEU A 307 10.64 -6.43 -12.17
CA LEU A 307 10.44 -5.82 -13.49
C LEU A 307 8.95 -5.74 -13.86
N LEU A 308 8.19 -6.81 -13.64
CA LEU A 308 6.74 -6.80 -13.86
C LEU A 308 6.03 -5.79 -12.95
N GLU A 309 6.47 -5.69 -11.69
CA GLU A 309 5.91 -4.72 -10.74
C GLU A 309 6.26 -3.27 -11.13
N GLN A 310 7.49 -3.00 -11.58
CA GLN A 310 7.91 -1.69 -12.08
C GLN A 310 7.10 -1.27 -13.31
N VAL A 311 6.86 -2.17 -14.25
CA VAL A 311 6.03 -1.89 -15.44
C VAL A 311 4.56 -1.72 -15.03
N ARG A 312 4.05 -2.52 -14.09
CA ARG A 312 2.70 -2.36 -13.53
C ARG A 312 2.52 -0.98 -12.89
N GLN A 313 3.51 -0.51 -12.13
CA GLN A 313 3.52 0.81 -11.50
C GLN A 313 3.64 1.96 -12.52
N GLN A 314 4.23 1.73 -13.70
CA GLN A 314 4.29 2.72 -14.78
C GLN A 314 3.01 2.78 -15.63
N VAL A 315 2.19 1.73 -15.65
CA VAL A 315 1.02 1.60 -16.54
C VAL A 315 -0.31 1.86 -15.83
N ILE A 316 -0.40 1.65 -14.52
CA ILE A 316 -1.58 2.02 -13.72
C ILE A 316 -1.14 3.11 -12.73
N PRO A 317 -1.60 4.37 -12.88
CA PRO A 317 -1.34 5.38 -11.87
C PRO A 317 -1.85 4.87 -10.53
N THR A 318 -0.97 4.84 -9.54
CA THR A 318 -1.35 4.53 -8.16
C THR A 318 -2.22 5.64 -7.63
N ALA A 319 -3.19 5.28 -6.79
CA ALA A 319 -4.05 6.23 -6.11
C ALA A 319 -4.27 5.79 -4.67
N GLU A 320 -4.66 6.74 -3.84
CA GLU A 320 -5.11 6.51 -2.46
C GLU A 320 -6.62 6.73 -2.40
N ARG A 321 -7.31 6.10 -1.44
CA ARG A 321 -8.74 6.29 -1.24
C ARG A 321 -9.00 6.88 0.14
N ILE A 322 -9.69 8.03 0.17
CA ILE A 322 -10.15 8.68 1.40
C ILE A 322 -11.68 8.76 1.35
N GLY A 323 -12.35 7.93 2.14
CA GLY A 323 -13.80 7.75 2.04
C GLY A 323 -14.20 7.21 0.66
N GLU A 324 -15.09 7.93 -0.03
CA GLU A 324 -15.54 7.60 -1.40
C GLU A 324 -14.67 8.22 -2.50
N ARG A 325 -13.72 9.12 -2.15
CA ARG A 325 -12.94 9.90 -3.11
C ARG A 325 -11.61 9.21 -3.43
N VAL A 326 -11.18 9.28 -4.69
CA VAL A 326 -9.90 8.73 -5.18
C VAL A 326 -8.90 9.87 -5.32
N MET A 327 -7.76 9.74 -4.65
CA MET A 327 -6.78 10.80 -4.44
C MET A 327 -5.41 10.46 -5.01
N ARG A 328 -4.60 11.49 -5.29
CA ARG A 328 -3.19 11.33 -5.68
C ARG A 328 -2.37 10.61 -4.61
N PRO A 329 -1.32 9.86 -4.98
CA PRO A 329 -0.38 9.28 -4.01
C PRO A 329 0.26 10.36 -3.13
N GLY A 330 0.40 10.09 -1.85
CA GLY A 330 0.94 11.01 -0.83
C GLY A 330 -0.10 11.85 -0.11
N THR A 331 -1.37 11.83 -0.54
CA THR A 331 -2.44 12.63 0.07
C THR A 331 -2.70 12.22 1.52
N VAL A 332 -2.71 10.92 1.84
CA VAL A 332 -2.89 10.42 3.21
C VAL A 332 -1.77 10.94 4.12
N ALA A 333 -0.53 10.97 3.64
CA ALA A 333 0.62 11.45 4.41
C ALA A 333 0.54 12.96 4.67
N GLU A 334 0.11 13.75 3.68
CA GLU A 334 -0.10 15.20 3.85
C GLU A 334 -1.25 15.52 4.82
N VAL A 335 -2.35 14.76 4.74
CA VAL A 335 -3.47 14.92 5.69
C VAL A 335 -3.06 14.53 7.11
N ASP A 336 -2.29 13.44 7.28
CA ASP A 336 -1.74 13.04 8.58
C ASP A 336 -0.78 14.10 9.14
N ALA A 337 0.04 14.73 8.29
CA ALA A 337 0.93 15.82 8.69
C ALA A 337 0.15 17.06 9.15
N LEU A 338 -0.87 17.47 8.39
CA LEU A 338 -1.75 18.60 8.74
C LEU A 338 -2.50 18.34 10.06
N LYS A 339 -3.00 17.11 10.25
CA LYS A 339 -3.64 16.70 11.51
C LYS A 339 -2.67 16.79 12.68
N LEU A 340 -1.47 16.25 12.52
CA LEU A 340 -0.45 16.24 13.58
C LEU A 340 0.00 17.65 13.95
N GLU A 341 0.17 18.54 12.97
CA GLU A 341 0.50 19.95 13.21
C GLU A 341 -0.59 20.64 14.04
N THR A 342 -1.86 20.44 13.67
CA THR A 342 -3.00 21.05 14.36
C THR A 342 -3.14 20.51 15.78
N VAL A 343 -2.99 19.19 15.98
CA VAL A 343 -3.03 18.57 17.32
C VAL A 343 -1.90 19.10 18.20
N ARG A 344 -0.67 19.21 17.68
CA ARG A 344 0.46 19.78 18.44
C ARG A 344 0.21 21.22 18.86
N ALA A 345 -0.42 22.04 18.01
CA ALA A 345 -0.77 23.42 18.34
C ALA A 345 -1.80 23.48 19.49
N ILE A 346 -2.77 22.57 19.49
CA ILE A 346 -3.78 22.44 20.56
C ILE A 346 -3.11 21.97 21.86
N ASP A 347 -2.32 20.91 21.82
CA ASP A 347 -1.66 20.31 22.99
C ASP A 347 -0.69 21.29 23.67
N ALA A 348 0.09 22.02 22.88
CA ALA A 348 1.02 23.02 23.40
C ALA A 348 0.31 24.12 24.21
N ARG A 349 -0.91 24.49 23.82
CA ARG A 349 -1.72 25.49 24.51
C ARG A 349 -2.47 24.91 25.71
N ALA A 350 -2.98 23.69 25.59
CA ALA A 350 -3.57 22.97 26.71
C ALA A 350 -2.57 22.83 27.86
N ALA A 351 -1.30 22.54 27.56
CA ALA A 351 -0.23 22.48 28.56
C ALA A 351 -0.03 23.81 29.32
N LEU A 352 -0.24 24.97 28.68
CA LEU A 352 -0.18 26.28 29.34
C LEU A 352 -1.35 26.48 30.31
N VAL A 353 -2.55 26.06 29.91
CA VAL A 353 -3.74 26.11 30.78
C VAL A 353 -3.56 25.21 32.00
N ASP A 354 -3.06 24.00 31.81
CA ASP A 354 -2.82 23.04 32.89
C ASP A 354 -1.73 23.54 33.85
N ALA A 355 -0.67 24.18 33.33
CA ALA A 355 0.35 24.83 34.15
C ALA A 355 -0.21 25.99 34.99
N ALA A 356 -1.04 26.85 34.39
CA ALA A 356 -1.68 27.96 35.09
C ALA A 356 -2.68 27.49 36.16
N LEU A 357 -3.35 26.35 35.92
CA LEU A 357 -4.22 25.72 36.89
C LEU A 357 -3.45 25.22 38.11
N ALA A 358 -2.32 24.52 37.89
CA ALA A 358 -1.42 24.09 38.95
C ALA A 358 -0.86 25.28 39.75
N GLU A 359 -0.47 26.37 39.07
CA GLU A 359 -0.04 27.61 39.73
C GLU A 359 -1.16 28.21 40.60
N GLY A 360 -2.42 28.15 40.16
CA GLY A 360 -3.56 28.59 40.96
C GLY A 360 -3.75 27.77 42.24
N PHE A 361 -3.49 26.47 42.21
CA PHE A 361 -3.48 25.62 43.40
C PHE A 361 -2.30 25.93 44.34
N GLU A 362 -1.12 26.26 43.80
CA GLU A 362 -0.01 26.77 44.62
C GLU A 362 -0.36 28.06 45.35
N LYS A 363 -1.04 29.00 44.66
CA LYS A 363 -1.55 30.23 45.29
C LYS A 363 -2.60 29.94 46.37
N LEU A 364 -3.47 28.94 46.17
CA LEU A 364 -4.39 28.49 47.23
C LEU A 364 -3.66 27.95 48.45
N ARG A 365 -2.63 27.12 48.26
CA ARG A 365 -1.79 26.60 49.35
C ARG A 365 -1.11 27.74 50.10
N ALA A 366 -0.57 28.71 49.37
CA ALA A 366 0.07 29.90 49.95
C ALA A 366 -0.92 30.76 50.77
N ASN A 367 -2.21 30.78 50.41
CA ASN A 367 -3.26 31.50 51.12
C ASN A 367 -3.76 30.80 52.41
N VAL A 368 -3.34 29.55 52.67
CA VAL A 368 -3.65 28.85 53.93
C VAL A 368 -2.97 29.52 55.12
N ASP A 369 -1.71 29.90 54.99
CA ASP A 369 -0.96 30.54 56.09
C ASP A 369 -1.53 31.93 56.47
N PRO A 370 -1.83 32.84 55.52
CA PRO A 370 -2.57 34.07 55.80
C PRO A 370 -3.94 33.85 56.47
N PHE A 371 -4.67 32.80 56.07
CA PHE A 371 -5.91 32.42 56.76
C PHE A 371 -5.64 32.03 58.21
N LEU A 372 -4.64 31.19 58.47
CA LEU A 372 -4.29 30.75 59.82
C LEU A 372 -3.78 31.90 60.68
N ASP A 373 -3.00 32.83 60.12
CA ASP A 373 -2.55 34.04 60.81
C ASP A 373 -3.74 34.94 61.21
N SER A 374 -4.72 35.08 60.32
CA SER A 374 -5.97 35.79 60.63
C SER A 374 -6.79 35.03 61.67
N TYR A 375 -6.93 33.71 61.52
CA TYR A 375 -7.66 32.85 62.45
C TYR A 375 -7.04 32.90 63.85
N TYR A 376 -5.73 32.80 64.00
CA TYR A 376 -5.04 32.92 65.29
C TYR A 376 -4.75 34.39 65.67
N SER A 377 -5.43 35.38 65.09
CA SER A 377 -5.29 36.78 65.51
C SER A 377 -6.26 37.18 66.63
N LEU A 378 -5.80 38.07 67.51
CA LEU A 378 -6.57 38.56 68.65
C LEU A 378 -7.91 39.24 68.26
N PRO A 379 -8.00 40.10 67.23
CA PRO A 379 -9.29 40.67 66.80
C PRO A 379 -10.29 39.61 66.32
N GLN A 380 -9.81 38.56 65.66
CA GLN A 380 -10.66 37.47 65.17
C GLN A 380 -11.14 36.56 66.31
N GLU A 381 -10.38 36.43 67.39
CA GLU A 381 -10.82 35.72 68.59
C GLU A 381 -12.11 36.32 69.16
N TYR A 382 -12.18 37.65 69.31
CA TYR A 382 -13.40 38.34 69.77
C TYR A 382 -14.59 38.12 68.82
N LEU A 383 -14.34 38.13 67.52
CA LEU A 383 -15.37 37.88 66.51
C LEU A 383 -15.87 36.43 66.51
N ARG A 384 -15.00 35.45 66.80
CA ARG A 384 -15.39 34.04 66.98
C ARG A 384 -16.20 33.82 68.25
N ILE A 385 -15.88 34.52 69.34
CA ILE A 385 -16.69 34.48 70.57
C ILE A 385 -18.09 35.03 70.30
N ALA A 386 -18.18 36.19 69.62
CA ALA A 386 -19.46 36.78 69.25
C ALA A 386 -20.27 35.87 68.32
N SER A 387 -19.63 35.23 67.34
CA SER A 387 -20.32 34.31 66.43
C SER A 387 -20.77 33.02 67.09
N LEU A 388 -20.03 32.52 68.09
CA LEU A 388 -20.42 31.37 68.91
C LEU A 388 -21.72 31.66 69.69
N VAL A 389 -21.82 32.83 70.33
CA VAL A 389 -23.05 33.26 71.05
C VAL A 389 -24.24 33.36 70.09
N SER A 390 -24.01 33.79 68.85
CA SER A 390 -25.05 33.87 67.82
C SER A 390 -25.38 32.54 67.13
N GLY A 391 -24.66 31.45 67.42
CA GLY A 391 -24.82 30.14 66.77
C GLY A 391 -24.25 30.02 65.35
N ASN A 392 -23.46 30.98 64.89
CA ASN A 392 -22.99 31.09 63.50
C ASN A 392 -21.47 30.89 63.33
N ILE A 393 -20.80 30.25 64.30
CA ILE A 393 -19.34 30.09 64.28
C ILE A 393 -18.83 29.31 63.07
N GLU A 394 -19.46 28.19 62.72
CA GLU A 394 -19.04 27.37 61.56
C GLU A 394 -19.20 28.14 60.25
N THR A 395 -20.29 28.90 60.10
CA THR A 395 -20.54 29.75 58.93
C THR A 395 -19.50 30.85 58.81
N ARG A 396 -19.09 31.45 59.93
CA ARG A 396 -18.01 32.46 59.94
C ARG A 396 -16.68 31.87 59.51
N ILE A 397 -16.24 30.76 60.12
CA ILE A 397 -14.99 30.08 59.77
C ILE A 397 -14.97 29.72 58.27
N ARG A 398 -16.10 29.22 57.75
CA ARG A 398 -16.27 28.92 56.32
C ARG A 398 -16.07 30.17 55.45
N ASN A 399 -16.68 31.29 55.81
CA ASN A 399 -16.59 32.53 55.05
C ASN A 399 -15.18 33.13 55.11
N ASP A 400 -14.55 33.16 56.29
CA ASP A 400 -13.19 33.68 56.47
C ASP A 400 -12.20 32.84 55.67
N LEU A 401 -12.34 31.50 55.69
CA LEU A 401 -11.56 30.60 54.87
C LEU A 401 -11.75 30.89 53.38
N THR A 402 -13.00 31.06 52.92
CA THR A 402 -13.31 31.36 51.52
C THR A 402 -12.69 32.69 51.07
N ILE A 403 -12.80 33.74 51.89
CA ILE A 403 -12.25 35.07 51.61
C ILE A 403 -10.72 35.02 51.50
N ASN A 404 -10.05 34.36 52.44
CA ASN A 404 -8.59 34.25 52.43
C ASN A 404 -8.10 33.37 51.28
N LEU A 405 -8.76 32.24 50.98
CA LEU A 405 -8.39 31.39 49.86
C LEU A 405 -8.54 32.10 48.51
N LEU A 406 -9.56 32.96 48.35
CA LEU A 406 -9.75 33.77 47.14
C LEU A 406 -8.85 35.02 47.06
N ALA A 407 -8.06 35.32 48.09
CA ALA A 407 -7.19 36.49 48.09
C ALA A 407 -6.19 36.43 46.93
N GLY A 408 -6.06 37.54 46.18
CA GLY A 408 -5.14 37.65 45.05
C GLY A 408 -5.58 36.93 43.78
N GLU A 409 -6.85 36.52 43.68
CA GLU A 409 -7.45 35.86 42.50
C GLU A 409 -6.62 34.69 41.95
N PRO A 410 -6.47 33.58 42.70
CA PRO A 410 -5.53 32.50 42.39
C PRO A 410 -5.62 31.94 40.97
N PHE A 411 -6.82 31.92 40.38
CA PHE A 411 -7.10 31.31 39.08
C PHE A 411 -7.36 32.32 37.94
N ALA A 412 -7.11 33.63 38.13
CA ALA A 412 -7.37 34.62 37.09
C ALA A 412 -6.64 34.33 35.77
N GLU A 413 -5.37 33.91 35.85
CA GLU A 413 -4.55 33.57 34.68
C GLU A 413 -5.02 32.27 34.00
N TYR A 414 -5.47 31.28 34.77
CA TYR A 414 -6.09 30.07 34.24
C TYR A 414 -7.38 30.40 33.47
N GLU A 415 -8.26 31.23 34.04
CA GLU A 415 -9.52 31.64 33.38
C GLU A 415 -9.24 32.40 32.06
N ARG A 416 -8.22 33.25 32.05
CA ARG A 416 -7.77 33.98 30.85
C ARG A 416 -7.27 33.02 29.76
N LEU A 417 -6.32 32.14 30.10
CA LEU A 417 -5.72 31.18 29.16
C LEU A 417 -6.73 30.14 28.68
N LEU A 418 -7.68 29.74 29.52
CA LEU A 418 -8.75 28.83 29.13
C LEU A 418 -9.69 29.50 28.12
N ALA A 419 -10.07 30.76 28.34
CA ALA A 419 -10.90 31.50 27.39
C ALA A 419 -10.19 31.67 26.03
N GLU A 420 -8.89 31.95 26.07
CA GLU A 420 -8.02 32.03 24.88
C GLU A 420 -7.96 30.67 24.16
N LEU A 421 -7.69 29.58 24.88
CA LEU A 421 -7.68 28.23 24.32
C LEU A 421 -9.00 27.88 23.64
N LEU A 422 -10.15 28.15 24.27
CA LEU A 422 -11.46 27.82 23.72
C LEU A 422 -11.75 28.59 22.42
N ALA A 423 -11.49 29.90 22.40
CA ALA A 423 -11.71 30.75 21.23
C ALA A 423 -10.78 30.38 20.08
N GLU A 424 -9.50 30.15 20.37
CA GLU A 424 -8.53 29.80 19.35
C GLU A 424 -8.66 28.35 18.86
N ASN A 425 -9.09 27.41 19.71
CA ASN A 425 -9.33 26.04 19.28
C ASN A 425 -10.46 25.97 18.25
N GLU A 426 -11.54 26.73 18.45
CA GLU A 426 -12.60 26.85 17.45
C GLU A 426 -12.05 27.38 16.12
N ALA A 427 -11.20 28.42 16.17
CA ALA A 427 -10.53 28.95 14.98
C ALA A 427 -9.61 27.93 14.31
N LEU A 428 -8.81 27.17 15.07
CA LEU A 428 -7.92 26.12 14.55
C LEU A 428 -8.71 24.96 13.93
N ARG A 429 -9.87 24.59 14.49
CA ARG A 429 -10.73 23.55 13.91
C ARG A 429 -11.36 24.00 12.60
N ILE A 430 -11.79 25.26 12.51
CA ILE A 430 -12.31 25.85 11.27
C ILE A 430 -11.19 25.91 10.22
N ASP A 431 -10.00 26.38 10.61
CA ASP A 431 -8.83 26.44 9.72
C ASP A 431 -8.42 25.06 9.22
N TYR A 432 -8.38 24.06 10.11
CA TYR A 432 -8.13 22.67 9.75
C TYR A 432 -9.15 22.13 8.75
N GLN A 433 -10.45 22.34 8.99
CA GLN A 433 -11.51 21.88 8.08
C GLN A 433 -11.40 22.55 6.70
N ASN A 434 -11.09 23.85 6.67
CA ASN A 434 -10.90 24.57 5.41
C ASN A 434 -9.67 24.06 4.66
N LYS A 435 -8.52 23.91 5.32
CA LYS A 435 -7.29 23.37 4.72
C LYS A 435 -7.47 21.94 4.25
N LEU A 436 -8.14 21.10 5.04
CA LEU A 436 -8.48 19.73 4.66
C LEU A 436 -9.36 19.71 3.41
N GLY A 437 -10.41 20.54 3.36
CA GLY A 437 -11.29 20.62 2.19
C GLY A 437 -10.53 21.02 0.92
N VAL A 438 -9.72 22.09 0.99
CA VAL A 438 -8.90 22.55 -0.13
C VAL A 438 -7.91 21.48 -0.58
N LEU A 439 -7.22 20.84 0.37
CA LEU A 439 -6.25 19.79 0.08
C LEU A 439 -6.90 18.57 -0.61
N LEU A 440 -8.06 18.13 -0.11
CA LEU A 440 -8.79 17.00 -0.69
C LEU A 440 -9.33 17.33 -2.09
N ASP A 441 -9.77 18.57 -2.32
CA ASP A 441 -10.26 19.01 -3.63
C ASP A 441 -9.13 19.16 -4.66
N GLU A 442 -7.95 19.64 -4.25
CA GLU A 442 -6.78 19.78 -5.14
C GLU A 442 -6.18 18.43 -5.54
N MET A 443 -6.20 17.46 -4.62
CA MET A 443 -5.60 16.14 -4.78
C MET A 443 -6.56 15.08 -5.34
N GLU A 444 -7.83 15.42 -5.57
CA GLU A 444 -8.80 14.52 -6.17
C GLU A 444 -8.43 14.18 -7.62
N LEU A 445 -8.55 12.90 -7.95
CA LEU A 445 -8.38 12.37 -9.29
C LEU A 445 -9.75 12.19 -9.95
N SER A 446 -9.85 12.55 -11.22
CA SER A 446 -11.03 12.33 -12.05
C SER A 446 -11.25 10.86 -12.36
N ASP A 447 -12.46 10.48 -12.80
CA ASP A 447 -12.82 9.08 -13.08
C ASP A 447 -11.82 8.39 -14.03
N GLY A 448 -11.25 7.28 -13.55
CA GLY A 448 -10.22 6.51 -14.25
C GLY A 448 -9.95 5.17 -13.56
N SER A 449 -9.20 4.29 -14.22
CA SER A 449 -8.78 3.00 -13.65
C SER A 449 -7.48 3.17 -12.86
N TYR A 450 -7.57 3.19 -11.52
CA TYR A 450 -6.44 3.33 -10.60
C TYR A 450 -6.25 2.07 -9.74
N GLN A 451 -5.02 1.79 -9.35
CA GLN A 451 -4.71 0.79 -8.32
C GLN A 451 -4.66 1.48 -6.95
N ILE A 452 -5.56 1.09 -6.05
CA ILE A 452 -5.65 1.68 -4.71
C ILE A 452 -4.58 1.04 -3.83
N VAL A 453 -3.61 1.85 -3.42
CA VAL A 453 -2.50 1.40 -2.57
C VAL A 453 -2.88 1.46 -1.09
N GLU A 454 -3.66 2.46 -0.71
CA GLU A 454 -4.11 2.67 0.66
C GLU A 454 -5.55 3.20 0.67
N SER A 455 -6.37 2.72 1.61
CA SER A 455 -7.77 3.13 1.76
C SER A 455 -8.06 3.43 3.22
N ARG A 456 -8.46 4.67 3.53
CA ARG A 456 -8.87 5.08 4.87
C ARG A 456 -10.23 5.77 4.85
N PRO A 457 -11.08 5.55 5.87
CA PRO A 457 -12.33 6.29 5.99
C PRO A 457 -12.06 7.73 6.45
N LEU A 458 -12.91 8.68 6.00
CA LEU A 458 -12.76 10.12 6.24
C LEU A 458 -12.72 10.47 7.73
N ASN A 459 -13.47 9.74 8.56
CA ASN A 459 -13.52 9.92 10.01
C ASN A 459 -12.18 9.69 10.72
N THR A 460 -11.25 8.94 10.12
CA THR A 460 -9.89 8.76 10.65
C THR A 460 -9.15 10.09 10.80
N PHE A 461 -9.50 11.07 9.96
CA PHE A 461 -8.86 12.38 9.93
C PHE A 461 -9.54 13.40 10.83
N GLU A 462 -10.61 13.04 11.53
CA GLU A 462 -11.23 13.95 12.50
C GLU A 462 -10.26 14.30 13.64
N LEU A 463 -10.26 15.59 14.02
CA LEU A 463 -9.51 16.07 15.18
C LEU A 463 -10.11 15.50 16.47
N PRO A 464 -9.27 15.15 17.46
CA PRO A 464 -9.75 14.67 18.75
C PRO A 464 -10.72 15.68 19.39
N SER A 465 -11.70 15.17 20.14
CA SER A 465 -12.62 16.03 20.89
C SER A 465 -11.88 16.77 22.00
N MET A 466 -12.21 18.05 22.19
CA MET A 466 -11.71 18.85 23.30
C MET A 466 -12.12 18.31 24.69
N GLU A 467 -13.10 17.41 24.73
CA GLU A 467 -13.57 16.75 25.96
C GLU A 467 -12.51 15.83 26.61
N ASN A 468 -11.42 15.55 25.89
CA ASN A 468 -10.28 14.81 26.41
C ASN A 468 -9.23 15.70 27.09
N ILE A 469 -9.43 17.03 27.11
CA ILE A 469 -8.54 17.97 27.80
C ILE A 469 -9.05 18.17 29.24
N PRO A 470 -8.33 17.73 30.29
CA PRO A 470 -8.82 17.74 31.67
C PRO A 470 -9.32 19.12 32.15
N SER A 471 -8.59 20.19 31.78
CA SER A 471 -8.94 21.58 32.11
C SER A 471 -10.23 22.09 31.44
N VAL A 472 -10.62 21.52 30.28
CA VAL A 472 -11.87 21.85 29.58
C VAL A 472 -13.04 21.07 30.16
N THR A 473 -12.83 19.79 30.47
CA THR A 473 -13.85 18.89 31.03
C THR A 473 -14.28 19.33 32.43
N THR A 474 -13.33 19.74 33.25
CA THR A 474 -13.59 20.30 34.60
C THR A 474 -14.39 21.59 34.57
N THR A 475 -14.14 22.46 33.59
CA THR A 475 -14.90 23.69 33.38
C THR A 475 -16.34 23.41 32.99
N ARG A 476 -16.56 22.49 32.03
CA ARG A 476 -17.91 22.13 31.57
C ARG A 476 -18.73 21.44 32.65
N ALA A 477 -18.12 20.53 33.42
CA ALA A 477 -18.78 19.81 34.51
C ALA A 477 -19.26 20.75 35.65
N ARG A 478 -18.71 21.97 35.75
CA ARG A 478 -18.97 22.91 36.85
C ARG A 478 -19.84 24.11 36.49
N GLY A 479 -20.50 24.12 35.33
CA GLY A 479 -21.61 25.04 35.05
C GLY A 479 -21.38 26.12 33.98
N GLY A 480 -20.60 25.83 32.94
CA GLY A 480 -20.47 26.71 31.76
C GLY A 480 -19.35 27.74 31.86
N ALA A 481 -18.99 28.34 30.72
CA ALA A 481 -17.78 29.14 30.51
C ALA A 481 -17.74 30.51 31.23
N GLY A 482 -17.78 30.50 32.56
CA GLY A 482 -17.65 31.69 33.42
C GLY A 482 -17.00 31.35 34.77
N VAL A 483 -16.46 32.39 35.43
CA VAL A 483 -15.68 32.41 36.70
C VAL A 483 -15.70 31.10 37.50
N ILE A 484 -14.59 30.35 37.43
CA ILE A 484 -14.42 28.98 37.95
C ILE A 484 -13.76 29.00 39.34
N SER A 485 -13.03 30.07 39.65
CA SER A 485 -12.33 30.27 40.94
C SER A 485 -13.23 30.05 42.16
N GLY A 486 -14.44 30.62 42.17
CA GLY A 486 -15.40 30.44 43.24
C GLY A 486 -15.87 29.01 43.41
N ALA A 487 -16.04 28.25 42.32
CA ALA A 487 -16.46 26.86 42.35
C ALA A 487 -15.35 25.93 42.88
N ILE A 488 -14.09 26.15 42.48
CA ILE A 488 -12.94 25.38 42.98
C ILE A 488 -12.79 25.60 44.49
N VAL A 489 -12.79 26.85 44.94
CA VAL A 489 -12.67 27.17 46.38
C VAL A 489 -13.86 26.63 47.16
N THR A 490 -15.08 26.74 46.64
CA THR A 490 -16.28 26.16 47.28
C THR A 490 -16.16 24.66 47.43
N ALA A 491 -15.62 23.95 46.42
CA ALA A 491 -15.41 22.51 46.51
C ALA A 491 -14.35 22.14 47.56
N VAL A 492 -13.23 22.87 47.62
CA VAL A 492 -12.22 22.71 48.69
C VAL A 492 -12.85 22.90 50.07
N VAL A 493 -13.58 24.01 50.26
CA VAL A 493 -14.27 24.34 51.52
C VAL A 493 -15.35 23.30 51.88
N THR A 494 -16.05 22.75 50.89
CA THR A 494 -17.02 21.66 51.07
C THR A 494 -16.33 20.38 51.55
N LYS A 495 -15.20 20.01 50.94
CA LYS A 495 -14.40 18.85 51.39
C LYS A 495 -13.90 19.02 52.82
N ILE A 496 -13.39 20.20 53.17
CA ILE A 496 -12.96 20.55 54.53
C ILE A 496 -14.14 20.46 55.52
N THR A 497 -15.33 20.93 55.12
CA THR A 497 -16.55 20.83 55.93
C THR A 497 -16.96 19.35 56.12
N ALA A 498 -16.93 18.55 55.06
CA ALA A 498 -17.29 17.13 55.09
C ALA A 498 -16.34 16.30 55.95
N LYS A 499 -15.05 16.65 55.98
CA LYS A 499 -14.05 16.07 56.91
C LYS A 499 -14.28 16.48 58.38
N GLY A 500 -15.21 17.39 58.66
CA GLY A 500 -15.55 17.83 60.02
C GLY A 500 -14.59 18.87 60.61
N LEU A 501 -13.65 19.39 59.82
CA LEU A 501 -12.57 20.27 60.30
C LEU A 501 -13.08 21.61 60.81
N ILE A 502 -14.08 22.19 60.14
CA ILE A 502 -14.74 23.42 60.57
C ILE A 502 -15.45 23.22 61.93
N LYS A 503 -16.05 22.04 62.13
CA LYS A 503 -16.72 21.68 63.38
C LYS A 503 -15.71 21.43 64.50
N LEU A 504 -14.57 20.81 64.20
CA LEU A 504 -13.45 20.64 65.14
C LEU A 504 -12.87 21.99 65.55
N ALA A 505 -12.62 22.89 64.60
CA ALA A 505 -12.18 24.27 64.87
C ALA A 505 -13.19 25.05 65.73
N ALA A 506 -14.49 24.97 65.42
CA ALA A 506 -15.54 25.56 66.25
C ALA A 506 -15.60 24.96 67.68
N THR A 507 -15.36 23.64 67.80
CA THR A 507 -15.31 22.93 69.08
C THR A 507 -14.08 23.31 69.90
N ALA A 508 -12.93 23.54 69.26
CA ALA A 508 -11.71 24.02 69.91
C ALA A 508 -11.93 25.38 70.57
N VAL A 509 -12.55 26.34 69.87
CA VAL A 509 -12.94 27.65 70.42
C VAL A 509 -13.89 27.50 71.63
N THR A 510 -14.85 26.57 71.54
CA THR A 510 -15.79 26.28 72.64
C THR A 510 -15.06 25.70 73.87
N LYS A 511 -14.10 24.79 73.66
CA LYS A 511 -13.27 24.22 74.74
C LYS A 511 -12.33 25.27 75.36
N ALA A 512 -11.75 26.15 74.55
CA ALA A 512 -10.92 27.26 75.02
C ALA A 512 -11.72 28.27 75.88
N LEU A 513 -13.01 28.50 75.59
CA LEU A 513 -13.88 29.28 76.46
C LEU A 513 -14.26 28.53 77.75
N GLY A 514 -14.42 27.21 77.68
CA GLY A 514 -14.65 26.36 78.85
C GLY A 514 -13.47 26.37 79.84
N SER A 515 -12.23 26.45 79.35
CA SER A 515 -11.05 26.63 80.20
C SER A 515 -10.91 28.07 80.73
N LYS A 516 -11.43 29.09 80.01
CA LYS A 516 -11.55 30.48 80.51
C LYS A 516 -12.59 30.66 81.62
N ALA A 517 -13.58 29.75 81.75
CA ALA A 517 -14.57 29.78 82.84
C ALA A 517 -14.04 29.27 84.19
N VAL A 518 -12.91 28.55 84.21
CA VAL A 518 -12.29 28.02 85.45
C VAL A 518 -11.50 29.10 86.22
N THR A 519 -11.20 30.25 85.60
CA THR A 519 -10.37 31.31 86.21
C THR A 519 -11.15 32.55 86.66
N GLY A 520 -12.48 32.51 86.68
CA GLY A 520 -13.29 33.71 86.95
C GLY A 520 -14.61 33.50 87.69
N ALA A 521 -14.60 32.94 88.90
CA ALA A 521 -15.43 33.36 90.05
C ALA A 521 -15.30 32.39 91.25
N ALA A 522 -14.81 32.92 92.38
CA ALA A 522 -15.00 32.46 93.77
C ALA A 522 -14.51 31.05 94.22
N GLY A 523 -13.42 31.04 94.99
CA GLY A 523 -13.41 30.47 96.34
C GLY A 523 -13.04 28.99 96.55
N THR A 524 -11.95 28.80 97.29
CA THR A 524 -11.59 27.67 98.18
C THR A 524 -10.98 26.39 97.59
N ALA A 525 -9.91 25.98 98.28
CA ALA A 525 -9.04 24.84 97.99
C ALA A 525 -9.74 23.50 98.12
N THR A 526 -9.43 22.54 97.23
CA THR A 526 -9.02 21.18 97.61
C THR A 526 -8.34 20.53 96.41
N GLY A 527 -7.13 20.01 96.59
CA GLY A 527 -6.52 19.11 95.63
C GLY A 527 -7.25 17.77 95.60
N ALA A 528 -7.50 17.24 94.41
CA ALA A 528 -7.61 15.81 94.19
C ALA A 528 -7.45 15.52 92.70
N VAL A 529 -6.40 14.75 92.44
CA VAL A 529 -6.17 13.93 91.27
C VAL A 529 -7.44 13.13 90.94
N ILE A 530 -7.91 13.19 89.70
CA ILE A 530 -8.60 12.05 89.10
C ILE A 530 -7.98 11.82 87.72
N GLY A 531 -7.14 10.78 87.67
CA GLY A 531 -6.63 10.23 86.44
C GLY A 531 -7.50 9.06 85.96
N SER A 532 -7.42 8.87 84.64
CA SER A 532 -7.23 7.59 83.95
C SER A 532 -8.42 6.92 83.25
N VAL A 533 -8.08 6.52 82.03
CA VAL A 533 -8.49 5.38 81.18
C VAL A 533 -9.92 5.28 80.63
N ILE A 534 -10.05 5.59 79.33
CA ILE A 534 -10.50 4.61 78.30
C ILE A 534 -9.59 4.79 77.05
N PRO A 535 -9.03 3.71 76.45
CA PRO A 535 -7.99 3.78 75.43
C PRO A 535 -8.56 3.77 73.99
N GLY A 536 -7.88 4.47 73.07
CA GLY A 536 -8.09 4.29 71.63
C GLY A 536 -7.72 5.50 70.78
N LEU A 537 -6.43 5.59 70.43
CA LEU A 537 -5.81 6.41 69.36
C LEU A 537 -5.87 7.94 69.52
N GLY A 538 -4.72 8.54 69.87
CA GLY A 538 -4.44 9.96 69.62
C GLY A 538 -4.09 10.84 70.83
N THR A 539 -3.22 10.40 71.74
CA THR A 539 -2.61 11.29 72.76
C THR A 539 -1.20 11.69 72.35
N LEU A 540 -1.03 12.93 71.89
CA LEU A 540 0.25 13.64 71.87
C LEU A 540 0.03 15.17 71.92
N ALA A 541 -0.59 15.66 73.00
CA ALA A 541 -0.48 17.05 73.49
C ALA A 541 -1.46 17.27 74.66
N GLY A 542 -1.05 16.91 75.86
CA GLY A 542 -1.89 17.07 77.06
C GLY A 542 -1.08 16.98 78.34
N ALA A 543 0.10 17.59 78.35
CA ALA A 543 0.95 17.71 79.53
C ALA A 543 1.83 18.96 79.44
N ALA A 544 1.21 20.14 79.55
CA ALA A 544 1.90 21.38 79.84
C ALA A 544 0.99 22.30 80.67
N VAL A 545 0.75 21.93 81.93
CA VAL A 545 0.22 22.86 82.93
C VAL A 545 1.10 22.73 84.17
N GLY A 546 2.00 23.69 84.37
CA GLY A 546 2.81 23.76 85.59
C GLY A 546 4.09 24.58 85.50
N ALA A 547 4.01 25.88 85.26
CA ALA A 547 4.87 26.92 85.85
C ALA A 547 4.59 28.29 85.21
N VAL A 548 3.82 29.14 85.91
CA VAL A 548 3.83 30.59 85.70
C VAL A 548 4.78 31.17 86.74
N VAL A 549 5.92 31.72 86.30
CA VAL A 549 6.69 32.70 87.05
C VAL A 549 6.64 33.97 86.21
N GLY A 550 6.19 35.05 86.84
CA GLY A 550 5.87 36.31 86.17
C GLY A 550 7.10 37.07 85.68
N ILE A 551 6.87 38.07 84.83
CA ILE A 551 7.08 39.50 85.14
C ILE A 551 6.55 40.38 83.99
N ALA A 552 5.71 41.34 84.39
CA ALA A 552 5.46 42.70 83.89
C ALA A 552 5.48 43.01 82.38
N GLY A 553 4.27 43.24 81.86
CA GLY A 553 4.01 44.01 80.63
C GLY A 553 2.58 43.72 80.18
N GLY A 554 1.65 44.66 80.37
CA GLY A 554 0.21 44.46 80.14
C GLY A 554 -0.17 44.13 78.69
N VAL A 555 -0.14 42.83 78.36
CA VAL A 555 -0.89 42.20 77.27
C VAL A 555 -1.49 40.90 77.82
N SER A 556 -2.78 40.74 77.54
CA SER A 556 -3.80 39.87 78.14
C SER A 556 -3.47 38.37 78.24
N VAL A 557 -4.03 37.71 79.27
CA VAL A 557 -4.16 36.23 79.40
C VAL A 557 -4.70 35.59 78.11
N ASP A 558 -5.54 36.33 77.37
CA ASP A 558 -6.08 35.92 76.07
C ASP A 558 -5.00 35.70 74.99
N TYR A 559 -3.97 36.56 74.93
CA TYR A 559 -2.88 36.43 73.96
C TYR A 559 -2.06 35.16 74.20
N PHE A 560 -1.84 34.80 75.47
CA PHE A 560 -1.11 33.60 75.85
C PHE A 560 -1.89 32.31 75.55
N LEU A 561 -3.19 32.28 75.84
CA LEU A 561 -4.05 31.12 75.54
C LEU A 561 -4.20 30.90 74.04
N LEU A 562 -4.36 31.99 73.27
CA LEU A 562 -4.41 31.94 71.82
C LEU A 562 -3.08 31.45 71.22
N ARG A 563 -1.93 31.87 71.78
CA ARG A 563 -0.62 31.40 71.33
C ARG A 563 -0.38 29.91 71.63
N LEU A 564 -0.91 29.41 72.75
CA LEU A 564 -0.86 27.98 73.06
C LEU A 564 -1.76 27.16 72.12
N GLU A 565 -2.97 27.63 71.83
CA GLU A 565 -3.86 26.96 70.86
C GLU A 565 -3.23 26.93 69.47
N GLU A 566 -2.61 28.05 69.05
CA GLU A 566 -1.85 28.13 67.81
C GLU A 566 -0.71 27.11 67.77
N GLU A 567 0.15 27.06 68.80
CA GLU A 567 1.32 26.16 68.83
C GLU A 567 0.95 24.67 68.72
N PHE A 568 -0.20 24.27 69.28
CA PHE A 568 -0.62 22.86 69.29
C PHE A 568 -1.51 22.46 68.10
N ASN A 569 -2.37 23.35 67.60
CA ASN A 569 -3.39 23.00 66.59
C ASN A 569 -3.13 23.61 65.20
N ARG A 570 -2.25 24.62 65.07
CA ARG A 570 -2.03 25.31 63.78
C ARG A 570 -1.51 24.36 62.71
N GLU A 571 -0.49 23.56 63.03
CA GLU A 571 0.14 22.66 62.03
C GLU A 571 -0.77 21.51 61.62
N GLU A 572 -1.55 20.94 62.54
CA GLU A 572 -2.53 19.91 62.23
C GLU A 572 -3.62 20.47 61.30
N PHE A 573 -4.19 21.63 61.66
CA PHE A 573 -5.23 22.26 60.84
C PHE A 573 -4.67 22.69 59.46
N ARG A 574 -3.44 23.20 59.41
CA ARG A 574 -2.73 23.50 58.17
C ARG A 574 -2.60 22.27 57.28
N ALA A 575 -2.13 21.14 57.84
CA ALA A 575 -1.92 19.91 57.09
C ALA A 575 -3.23 19.40 56.45
N GLU A 576 -4.34 19.43 57.19
CA GLU A 576 -5.63 18.96 56.68
C GLU A 576 -6.26 19.91 55.63
N LEU A 577 -6.03 21.22 55.74
CA LEU A 577 -6.40 22.20 54.72
C LEU A 577 -5.62 21.95 53.42
N ILE A 578 -4.30 21.76 53.52
CA ILE A 578 -3.44 21.44 52.38
C ILE A 578 -3.82 20.10 51.75
N GLU A 579 -4.11 19.08 52.56
CA GLU A 579 -4.56 17.77 52.07
C GLU A 579 -5.87 17.88 51.27
N SER A 580 -6.80 18.72 51.73
CA SER A 580 -8.07 18.95 51.04
C SER A 580 -7.89 19.71 49.72
N ILE A 581 -6.92 20.63 49.66
CA ILE A 581 -6.52 21.32 48.42
C ILE A 581 -5.87 20.32 47.45
N ASN A 582 -4.95 19.47 47.92
CA ASN A 582 -4.28 18.46 47.09
C ASN A 582 -5.27 17.44 46.53
N ALA A 583 -6.21 16.97 47.34
CA ALA A 583 -7.27 16.07 46.90
C ALA A 583 -8.19 16.72 45.84
N GLN A 584 -8.34 18.05 45.89
CA GLN A 584 -9.10 18.78 44.88
C GLN A 584 -8.30 18.96 43.58
N GLU A 585 -7.01 19.27 43.68
CA GLU A 585 -6.12 19.37 42.51
C GLU A 585 -6.07 18.04 41.75
N GLN A 586 -5.93 16.90 42.45
CA GLN A 586 -5.90 15.58 41.82
C GLN A 586 -7.19 15.24 41.05
N GLU A 587 -8.34 15.57 41.62
CA GLU A 587 -9.64 15.37 40.97
C GLU A 587 -9.79 16.23 39.71
N VAL A 588 -9.28 17.47 39.76
CA VAL A 588 -9.40 18.43 38.65
C VAL A 588 -8.38 18.12 37.54
N MET A 589 -7.16 17.71 37.88
CA MET A 589 -6.12 17.39 36.90
C MET A 589 -6.33 16.01 36.24
N GLY A 590 -7.41 15.28 36.59
CA GLY A 590 -7.67 13.95 36.05
C GLY A 590 -6.65 12.88 36.49
N LEU A 591 -5.88 13.15 37.55
CA LEU A 591 -4.88 12.24 38.11
C LEU A 591 -5.48 11.19 39.06
N GLY A 592 -6.80 11.22 39.24
CA GLY A 592 -7.58 10.30 40.06
C GLY A 592 -8.68 9.59 39.26
N MET A 593 -8.29 8.74 38.31
CA MET A 593 -9.02 7.54 37.89
C MET A 593 -8.03 6.44 37.52
#